data_AF-A0A9P8SQ33-F1
#
_entry.id   AF-A0A9P8SQ33-F1
#
_cell.length_a   1.000
_cell.length_b   1.000
_cell.length_c   1.000
_cell.angle_alpha   90.00
_cell.angle_beta   90.00
_cell.angle_gamma   90.00
#
_symmetry.space_group_name_H-M   'P 1'
#
loop_
_entity.id
_entity.type
_entity.pdbx_description
1 polymer ?
#
loop_
_entity_poly.entity_id
_entity_poly.type
_entity_poly.pdbx_seq_one_letter_code
_entity_poly.pdbx_strand_id
1 'polypeptide(L)'
;MPLLSDFGEAHIRDVHNGLVQPDIYRAPKVILGMSWTAKVDIWNIRVLIWDLFEDHHLFNGRGPDGRHSDAQLLAKIIAMLGPPPIEFLRKSSLSQNFWDISG
;
A
#
# COMPACT_ATOMS: atom_id res chain seq x y z
N MET A 1 -1.79 13.57 24.40
CA MET A 1 -1.02 12.36 24.07
C MET A 1 -1.78 11.64 22.95
N PRO A 2 -1.15 11.32 21.81
CA PRO A 2 -1.80 10.50 20.80
C PRO A 2 -2.03 9.08 21.35
N LEU A 3 -3.18 8.49 21.04
CA LEU A 3 -3.55 7.12 21.39
C LEU A 3 -4.05 6.43 20.12
N LEU A 4 -3.57 5.22 19.85
CA LEU A 4 -4.13 4.40 18.78
C LEU A 4 -5.52 3.93 19.22
N SER A 5 -6.51 4.26 18.41
CA SER A 5 -7.93 3.95 18.65
C SER A 5 -8.58 3.41 17.38
N ASP A 6 -9.87 3.08 17.44
CA ASP A 6 -10.65 2.56 16.33
C ASP A 6 -10.13 1.23 15.76
N PHE A 7 -10.28 0.17 16.56
CA PHE A 7 -9.88 -1.20 16.20
C PHE A 7 -10.98 -1.95 15.41
N GLY A 8 -11.91 -1.25 14.75
CA GLY A 8 -13.01 -1.88 14.00
C GLY A 8 -12.53 -2.80 12.88
N GLU A 9 -11.40 -2.45 12.26
CA GLU A 9 -10.74 -3.22 11.19
C GLU A 9 -9.50 -3.99 11.68
N ALA A 10 -9.33 -4.15 12.99
CA ALA A 10 -8.19 -4.88 13.54
C ALA A 10 -8.39 -6.40 13.42
N HIS A 11 -7.31 -7.13 13.15
CA HIS A 11 -7.35 -8.59 13.03
C HIS A 11 -6.33 -9.27 13.94
N ILE A 12 -6.71 -10.41 14.52
CA ILE A 12 -5.92 -11.18 15.49
C ILE A 12 -5.51 -12.52 14.85
N ARG A 13 -4.56 -12.52 13.90
CA ARG A 13 -3.82 -13.70 13.40
C ARG A 13 -2.45 -13.26 12.88
N ASP A 14 -1.57 -14.22 12.57
CA ASP A 14 -0.26 -13.91 12.01
C ASP A 14 -0.33 -13.51 10.53
N VAL A 15 -1.24 -14.13 9.79
CA VAL A 15 -1.40 -13.96 8.34
C VAL A 15 -2.87 -13.74 8.00
N HIS A 16 -3.12 -12.75 7.14
CA HIS A 16 -4.44 -12.33 6.69
C HIS A 16 -4.49 -12.18 5.17
N ASN A 17 -5.71 -12.13 4.62
CA ASN A 17 -6.00 -11.94 3.21
C ASN A 17 -7.10 -10.88 3.07
N GLY A 18 -7.25 -10.33 1.86
CA GLY A 18 -8.28 -9.36 1.57
C GLY A 18 -7.81 -7.91 1.73
N LEU A 19 -8.74 -7.00 1.46
CA LEU A 19 -8.50 -5.57 1.48
C LEU A 19 -8.40 -5.07 2.92
N VAL A 20 -7.37 -4.26 3.17
CA VAL A 20 -7.16 -3.54 4.42
C VAL A 20 -6.55 -2.18 4.07
N GLN A 21 -6.51 -1.28 5.04
CA GLN A 21 -5.92 0.05 4.96
C GLN A 21 -6.74 1.05 4.12
N PRO A 22 -6.79 2.33 4.53
CA PRO A 22 -7.29 3.40 3.68
C PRO A 22 -6.43 3.52 2.41
N ASP A 23 -7.05 3.98 1.32
CA ASP A 23 -6.45 4.04 -0.03
C ASP A 23 -5.01 4.58 -0.07
N ILE A 24 -4.76 5.79 0.43
CA ILE A 24 -3.44 6.44 0.36
C ILE A 24 -2.37 5.79 1.24
N TYR A 25 -2.80 4.97 2.21
CA TYR A 25 -1.94 4.26 3.13
C TYR A 25 -1.68 2.81 2.67
N ARG A 26 -2.37 2.33 1.64
CA ARG A 26 -2.35 0.92 1.25
C ARG A 26 -0.96 0.45 0.82
N ALA A 27 -0.50 -0.65 1.41
CA ALA A 27 0.80 -1.24 1.11
C ALA A 27 0.78 -1.95 -0.26
N PRO A 28 1.92 -2.02 -0.99
CA PRO A 28 2.00 -2.67 -2.30
C PRO A 28 1.48 -4.11 -2.30
N LYS A 29 1.83 -4.91 -1.28
CA LYS A 29 1.35 -6.29 -1.17
C LYS A 29 -0.18 -6.40 -1.04
N VAL A 30 -0.82 -5.41 -0.41
CA VAL A 30 -2.28 -5.36 -0.25
C VAL A 30 -2.93 -4.95 -1.57
N ILE A 31 -2.36 -3.97 -2.29
CA ILE A 31 -2.79 -3.61 -3.66
C ILE A 31 -2.73 -4.83 -4.58
N LEU A 32 -1.66 -5.64 -4.46
CA LEU A 32 -1.48 -6.85 -5.25
C LEU A 32 -2.21 -8.07 -4.68
N GLY A 33 -3.12 -7.90 -3.72
CA GLY A 33 -3.94 -8.98 -3.16
C GLY A 33 -3.14 -10.15 -2.57
N MET A 34 -1.90 -9.92 -2.16
CA MET A 34 -1.08 -10.91 -1.48
C MET A 34 -1.52 -11.03 -0.02
N SER A 35 -1.28 -12.20 0.57
CA SER A 35 -1.40 -12.36 2.02
C SER A 35 -0.48 -11.39 2.75
N TRP A 36 -0.96 -10.88 3.87
CA TRP A 36 -0.27 -9.86 4.64
C TRP A 36 -0.22 -10.21 6.13
N THR A 37 0.62 -9.48 6.83
CA THR A 37 0.95 -9.62 8.26
C THR A 37 1.07 -8.20 8.82
N ALA A 38 1.27 -8.05 10.14
CA ALA A 38 1.48 -6.77 10.83
C ALA A 38 2.55 -5.83 10.20
N LYS A 39 3.38 -6.33 9.27
CA LYS A 39 4.23 -5.48 8.41
C LYS A 39 3.46 -4.45 7.58
N VAL A 40 2.14 -4.61 7.36
CA VAL A 40 1.30 -3.57 6.73
C VAL A 40 1.18 -2.34 7.61
N ASP A 41 1.12 -2.51 8.93
CA ASP A 41 1.02 -1.40 9.88
C ASP A 41 2.33 -0.62 9.95
N ILE A 42 3.47 -1.30 9.85
CA ILE A 42 4.79 -0.66 9.73
C ILE A 42 4.88 0.21 8.46
N TRP A 43 4.26 -0.23 7.36
CA TRP A 43 4.13 0.61 6.16
C TRP A 43 3.25 1.84 6.44
N ASN A 44 2.10 1.68 7.10
CA ASN A 44 1.23 2.80 7.45
C ASN A 44 1.91 3.82 8.35
N ILE A 45 2.67 3.36 9.35
CA ILE A 45 3.43 4.25 10.23
C ILE A 45 4.44 5.09 9.43
N ARG A 46 5.12 4.52 8.43
CA ARG A 46 6.06 5.28 7.59
C ARG A 46 5.35 6.38 6.78
N VAL A 47 4.24 6.03 6.14
CA VAL A 47 3.44 6.99 5.37
C VAL A 47 2.87 8.07 6.30
N LEU A 48 2.33 7.69 7.46
CA LEU A 48 1.77 8.61 8.45
C LEU A 48 2.83 9.56 9.00
N ILE A 49 4.03 9.06 9.31
CA ILE A 49 5.13 9.90 9.78
C ILE A 49 5.41 10.99 8.75
N TRP A 50 5.58 10.63 7.47
CA TRP A 50 5.78 11.64 6.43
C TRP A 50 4.66 12.67 6.38
N ASP A 51 3.40 12.23 6.35
CA ASP A 51 2.23 13.11 6.28
C ASP A 51 2.07 14.03 7.51
N LEU A 52 2.67 13.67 8.65
CA LEU A 52 2.74 14.54 9.84
C LEU A 52 3.86 15.58 9.75
N PHE A 53 4.93 15.28 9.00
CA PHE A 53 6.09 16.16 8.85
C PHE A 53 5.96 17.12 7.64
N GLU A 54 5.31 16.69 6.58
CA GLU A 54 5.17 17.43 5.32
C GLU A 54 3.73 17.92 5.11
N ASP A 55 3.55 18.95 4.28
CA ASP A 55 2.24 19.54 3.98
C ASP A 55 1.44 18.79 2.90
N HIS A 56 1.95 17.64 2.45
CA HIS A 56 1.36 16.81 1.42
C HIS A 56 1.53 15.31 1.73
N HIS A 57 0.65 14.50 1.15
CA HIS A 57 0.73 13.04 1.27
C HIS A 57 2.02 12.49 0.63
N LEU A 58 2.65 11.50 1.28
CA LEU A 58 3.81 10.79 0.73
C LEU A 58 3.47 10.13 -0.61
N PHE A 59 2.30 9.49 -0.66
CA PHE A 59 1.76 8.88 -1.87
C PHE A 59 0.31 9.34 -2.06
N ASN A 60 0.02 9.86 -3.25
CA ASN A 60 -1.34 10.19 -3.64
C ASN A 60 -1.71 9.42 -4.90
N GLY A 61 -2.57 8.42 -4.75
CA GLY A 61 -3.09 7.58 -5.83
C GLY A 61 -4.32 8.17 -6.52
N ARG A 62 -4.70 9.43 -6.23
CA ARG A 62 -5.89 10.04 -6.84
C ARG A 62 -5.57 10.71 -8.17
N GLY A 63 -6.41 10.41 -9.16
CA GLY A 63 -6.33 11.03 -10.48
C GLY A 63 -6.87 12.47 -10.51
N PRO A 64 -6.86 13.12 -11.68
CA PRO A 64 -7.44 14.45 -11.87
C PRO A 64 -8.93 14.53 -11.54
N ASP A 65 -9.64 13.40 -11.58
CA ASP A 65 -11.06 13.26 -11.20
C ASP A 65 -11.26 13.08 -9.68
N GLY A 66 -10.18 13.08 -8.91
CA GLY A 66 -10.17 12.87 -7.46
C GLY A 66 -10.41 11.43 -7.02
N ARG A 67 -10.55 10.48 -7.95
CA ARG A 67 -10.79 9.06 -7.61
C ARG A 67 -9.49 8.32 -7.37
N HIS A 68 -9.52 7.42 -6.39
CA HIS A 68 -8.39 6.55 -6.10
C HIS A 68 -8.13 5.58 -7.25
N SER A 69 -6.84 5.37 -7.55
CA SER A 69 -6.34 4.39 -8.51
C SER A 69 -5.16 3.66 -7.92
N ASP A 70 -5.30 2.35 -7.74
CA ASP A 70 -4.21 1.47 -7.29
C ASP A 70 -3.00 1.52 -8.25
N ALA A 71 -3.24 1.69 -9.56
CA ALA A 71 -2.17 1.84 -10.55
C ALA A 71 -1.37 3.13 -10.32
N GLN A 72 -2.05 4.25 -10.05
CA GLN A 72 -1.36 5.51 -9.76
C GLN A 72 -0.62 5.45 -8.42
N LEU A 73 -1.22 4.84 -7.40
CA LEU A 73 -0.56 4.65 -6.11
C LEU A 73 0.72 3.83 -6.26
N LEU A 74 0.66 2.70 -6.99
CA LEU A 74 1.85 1.89 -7.29
C LEU A 74 2.89 2.69 -8.07
N ALA A 75 2.49 3.46 -9.08
CA ALA A 75 3.41 4.30 -9.85
C ALA A 75 4.14 5.32 -8.95
N LYS A 76 3.45 5.94 -7.98
CA LYS A 76 4.09 6.85 -7.00
C LYS A 76 5.08 6.13 -6.09
N ILE A 77 4.70 4.94 -5.61
CA ILE A 77 5.59 4.12 -4.78
C ILE A 77 6.86 3.74 -5.56
N ILE A 78 6.71 3.33 -6.81
CA ILE A 78 7.84 2.97 -7.70
C ILE A 78 8.71 4.18 -8.01
N ALA A 79 8.11 5.33 -8.29
CA ALA A 79 8.86 6.56 -8.55
C ALA A 79 9.76 6.95 -7.37
N MET A 80 9.38 6.58 -6.14
CA MET A 80 10.14 6.89 -4.93
C MET A 80 11.12 5.79 -4.52
N LEU A 81 10.72 4.52 -4.58
CA LEU A 81 11.48 3.38 -4.06
C LEU A 81 12.21 2.58 -5.15
N GLY A 82 11.94 2.87 -6.42
CA GLY A 82 12.35 2.05 -7.56
C GLY A 82 11.37 0.91 -7.85
N PRO A 83 11.60 0.15 -8.95
CA PRO A 83 10.76 -0.98 -9.32
C PRO A 83 10.87 -2.09 -8.26
N PRO A 84 9.77 -2.80 -7.97
CA PRO A 84 9.82 -3.95 -7.06
C PRO A 84 10.63 -5.09 -7.70
N PRO A 85 11.29 -5.94 -6.88
CA PRO A 85 11.94 -7.14 -7.39
C PRO A 85 10.96 -8.06 -8.14
N ILE A 86 11.39 -8.73 -9.20
CA ILE A 86 10.54 -9.64 -9.99
C ILE A 86 10.00 -10.79 -9.13
N GLU A 87 10.78 -11.28 -8.18
CA GLU A 87 10.37 -12.31 -7.23
C GLU A 87 9.22 -11.86 -6.32
N PHE A 88 9.10 -10.55 -6.08
CA PHE A 88 7.96 -9.98 -5.39
C PHE A 88 6.71 -10.01 -6.28
N LEU A 89 6.83 -9.56 -7.54
CA LEU A 89 5.73 -9.55 -8.49
C LEU A 89 5.16 -10.94 -8.78
N ARG A 90 6.02 -11.95 -8.91
CA ARG A 90 5.64 -13.35 -9.19
C ARG A 90 4.79 -13.99 -8.08
N LYS A 91 4.73 -13.40 -6.88
CA LYS A 91 3.91 -13.91 -5.77
C LYS A 91 2.41 -13.60 -5.93
N SER A 92 2.03 -12.76 -6.89
CA SER A 92 0.63 -12.44 -7.15
C SER A 92 0.31 -12.50 -8.64
N SER A 93 -0.81 -13.14 -8.98
CA SER A 93 -1.39 -13.06 -10.33
C SER A 93 -1.88 -11.65 -10.66
N LEU A 94 -2.28 -10.85 -9.65
CA LEU A 94 -2.74 -9.47 -9.86
C LEU A 94 -1.65 -8.53 -10.32
N SER A 95 -0.37 -8.91 -10.20
CA SER A 95 0.74 -8.16 -10.78
C SER A 95 0.59 -7.99 -12.30
N GLN A 96 -0.06 -8.94 -12.99
CA GLN A 96 -0.28 -8.87 -14.45
C GLN A 96 -1.22 -7.72 -14.87
N ASN A 97 -1.94 -7.11 -13.93
CA ASN A 97 -2.75 -5.93 -14.21
C ASN A 97 -1.90 -4.65 -14.37
N PHE A 98 -0.65 -4.68 -13.94
CA PHE A 98 0.22 -3.49 -13.86
C PHE A 98 1.57 -3.67 -14.54
N TRP A 99 2.08 -4.91 -14.63
CA TRP A 99 3.38 -5.24 -15.23
C TRP A 99 3.24 -6.35 -16.27
N ASP A 100 4.15 -6.37 -17.24
CA ASP A 100 4.28 -7.47 -18.18
C ASP A 100 5.17 -8.61 -17.61
N ILE A 101 5.44 -9.63 -18.42
CA ILE A 101 6.23 -10.81 -18.00
C ILE A 101 7.70 -10.49 -17.69
N SER A 102 8.21 -9.34 -18.12
CA SER A 102 9.58 -8.88 -17.90
C SER A 102 9.74 -8.07 -16.62
N GLY A 103 8.64 -7.66 -16.00
CA GLY A 103 8.64 -6.76 -14.83
C GLY A 103 8.53 -5.33 -15.29
#